data_AF-A0A7K0IW75-F1
#
_entry.id   AF-A0A7K0IW75-F1
#
_cell.length_a   1.000
_cell.length_b   1.000
_cell.length_c   1.000
_cell.angle_alpha   90.00
_cell.angle_beta   90.00
_cell.angle_gamma   90.00
#
_symmetry.space_group_name_H-M   'P 1'
#
loop_
_entity.id
_entity.type
_entity.pdbx_description
1 polymer ?
#
loop_
_entity_poly.entity_id
_entity_poly.type
_entity_poly.pdbx_seq_one_letter_code
_entity_poly.pdbx_strand_id
1 'polypeptide(L)'
;MIASLSAWVRKLRPEDPRRIRKFRDRMAGVSWDKASLVESLSQLFEAVDDLAEAEVKYYYRRRGTRASLSGLFRILAWVLGSIGLLLPLLSATDQPALKPLGQYGYSFLAAAASFLAANSLFGGTSGHIRFVSTQLELEKLITTSRVSWCEFLATLHSTELSDAEIKGGFTLIQEYSQGLYAKTIAETGNWGETLLAELVKYQKTVGDGSTAGVKPK
;
A
#
# COMPACT_ATOMS: atom_id res chain seq x y z
N MET A 1 28.09 5.45 13.32
CA MET A 1 27.18 4.49 12.66
C MET A 1 25.70 4.91 12.69
N ILE A 2 25.38 6.21 12.82
CA ILE A 2 23.99 6.73 12.91
C ILE A 2 23.57 7.47 11.61
N ALA A 3 24.53 7.88 10.77
CA ALA A 3 24.27 8.60 9.51
C ALA A 3 23.77 7.72 8.34
N SER A 4 23.83 6.39 8.46
CA SER A 4 23.44 5.45 7.40
C SER A 4 21.93 5.14 7.39
N LEU A 5 21.26 5.23 8.55
CA LEU A 5 19.81 4.97 8.66
C LEU A 5 18.96 6.12 8.10
N SER A 6 19.47 7.35 8.05
CA SER A 6 18.74 8.52 7.53
C SER A 6 18.66 8.58 6.01
N ALA A 7 19.58 7.93 5.29
CA ALA A 7 19.58 7.89 3.82
C ALA A 7 18.50 6.93 3.27
N TRP A 8 18.22 5.85 3.99
CA TRP A 8 17.21 4.85 3.59
C TRP A 8 15.77 5.36 3.77
N VAL A 9 15.54 6.27 4.72
CA VAL A 9 14.24 6.89 5.02
C VAL A 9 13.90 8.06 4.07
N ARG A 10 14.86 8.57 3.30
CA ARG A 10 14.63 9.61 2.26
C ARG A 10 14.02 9.07 0.96
N LYS A 11 13.61 7.80 0.91
CA LYS A 11 12.90 7.24 -0.24
C LYS A 11 11.44 7.72 -0.25
N LEU A 12 11.20 8.74 -1.07
CA LEU A 12 9.91 9.24 -1.60
C LEU A 12 8.68 8.77 -0.81
N ARG A 13 8.26 9.62 0.13
CA ARG A 13 6.95 9.48 0.74
C ARG A 13 5.87 9.72 -0.33
N PRO A 14 4.74 8.99 -0.31
CA PRO A 14 3.66 9.20 -1.28
C PRO A 14 3.09 10.63 -1.21
N GLU A 15 3.22 11.33 -0.07
CA GLU A 15 2.80 12.73 0.10
C GLU A 15 3.83 13.76 -0.43
N ASP A 16 4.90 13.33 -1.09
CA ASP A 16 5.96 14.24 -1.55
C ASP A 16 5.52 15.09 -2.76
N PRO A 17 5.44 16.43 -2.63
CA PRO A 17 4.98 17.32 -3.71
C PRO A 17 5.91 17.35 -4.92
N ARG A 18 7.09 16.70 -4.85
CA ARG A 18 8.05 16.60 -5.96
C ARG A 18 7.44 16.03 -7.24
N ARG A 19 6.47 15.11 -7.15
CA ARG A 19 5.84 14.52 -8.35
C ARG A 19 5.03 15.56 -9.11
N ILE A 20 4.17 16.28 -8.39
CA ILE A 20 3.38 17.39 -8.95
C ILE A 20 4.28 18.53 -9.42
N ARG A 21 5.38 18.80 -8.70
CA ARG A 21 6.37 19.77 -9.15
C ARG A 21 7.01 19.37 -10.48
N LYS A 22 7.51 18.13 -10.59
CA LYS A 22 8.08 17.59 -11.85
C LYS A 22 7.07 17.67 -12.99
N PHE A 23 5.82 17.33 -12.74
CA PHE A 23 4.74 17.48 -13.72
C PHE A 23 4.58 18.95 -14.15
N ARG A 24 4.46 19.89 -13.20
CA ARG A 24 4.34 21.32 -13.49
C ARG A 24 5.54 21.88 -14.25
N ASP A 25 6.75 21.49 -13.86
CA ASP A 25 7.99 21.92 -14.50
C ASP A 25 8.04 21.42 -15.96
N ARG A 26 7.59 20.17 -16.20
CA ARG A 26 7.48 19.60 -17.55
C ARG A 26 6.44 20.34 -18.39
N MET A 27 5.30 20.69 -17.80
CA MET A 27 4.23 21.43 -18.48
C MET A 27 4.59 22.89 -18.79
N ALA A 28 5.53 23.48 -18.04
CA ALA A 28 5.95 24.87 -18.26
C ALA A 28 6.69 25.08 -19.59
N GLY A 29 7.25 24.03 -20.18
CA GLY A 29 7.98 24.08 -21.47
C GLY A 29 7.14 23.70 -22.69
N VAL A 30 5.86 23.37 -22.53
CA VAL A 30 4.99 22.87 -23.60
C VAL A 30 4.45 24.04 -24.43
N SER A 31 4.61 24.00 -25.76
CA SER A 31 4.09 25.04 -26.67
C SER A 31 2.79 24.63 -27.35
N TRP A 32 1.70 25.34 -27.06
CA TRP A 32 0.37 25.09 -27.61
C TRP A 32 0.12 25.73 -28.99
N ASP A 33 1.18 26.04 -29.73
CA ASP A 33 1.08 26.51 -31.10
C ASP A 33 0.52 25.42 -32.01
N LYS A 34 -0.25 25.81 -33.05
CA LYS A 34 -0.91 24.86 -33.97
C LYS A 34 0.05 23.83 -34.57
N ALA A 35 1.28 24.25 -34.87
CA ALA A 35 2.32 23.41 -35.46
C ALA A 35 2.90 22.36 -34.48
N SER A 36 2.75 22.55 -33.16
CA SER A 36 3.32 21.71 -32.11
C SER A 36 2.25 21.03 -31.24
N LEU A 37 0.99 21.03 -31.65
CA LEU A 37 -0.11 20.47 -30.86
C LEU A 37 0.03 18.97 -30.60
N VAL A 38 0.39 18.17 -31.62
CA VAL A 38 0.59 16.71 -31.46
C VAL A 38 1.71 16.43 -30.47
N GLU A 39 2.83 17.15 -30.61
CA GLU A 39 3.98 17.05 -29.71
C GLU A 39 3.59 17.45 -28.28
N SER A 40 2.82 18.52 -28.13
CA SER A 40 2.36 19.01 -26.81
C SER A 40 1.42 18.04 -26.11
N LEU A 41 0.47 17.46 -26.85
CA LEU A 41 -0.39 16.42 -26.31
C LEU A 41 0.40 15.17 -25.94
N SER A 42 1.41 14.80 -26.74
CA SER A 42 2.32 13.68 -26.43
C SER A 42 3.13 13.95 -25.17
N GLN A 43 3.69 15.16 -25.02
CA GLN A 43 4.41 15.56 -23.81
C GLN A 43 3.51 15.55 -22.57
N LEU A 44 2.26 16.00 -22.69
CA LEU A 44 1.28 15.95 -21.61
C LEU A 44 0.91 14.49 -21.27
N PHE A 45 0.68 13.64 -22.27
CA PHE A 45 0.41 12.21 -22.06
C PHE A 45 1.57 11.54 -21.33
N GLU A 46 2.81 11.77 -21.77
CA GLU A 46 4.02 11.24 -21.12
C GLU A 46 4.21 11.79 -19.70
N ALA A 47 3.83 13.05 -19.44
CA ALA A 47 3.87 13.61 -18.10
C ALA A 47 2.89 12.92 -17.16
N VAL A 48 1.71 12.51 -17.64
CA VAL A 48 0.76 11.69 -16.87
C VAL A 48 1.27 10.27 -16.71
N ASP A 49 1.90 9.70 -17.74
CA ASP A 49 2.48 8.36 -17.67
C ASP A 49 3.61 8.26 -16.64
N ASP A 50 4.47 9.28 -16.56
CA ASP A 50 5.48 9.42 -15.51
C ASP A 50 4.87 9.37 -14.10
N LEU A 51 3.69 9.99 -13.90
CA LEU A 51 2.98 9.96 -12.63
C LEU A 51 2.44 8.55 -12.33
N ALA A 52 1.85 7.90 -13.33
CA ALA A 52 1.31 6.55 -13.20
C ALA A 52 2.41 5.51 -12.90
N GLU A 53 3.54 5.59 -13.61
CA GLU A 53 4.69 4.69 -13.39
C GLU A 53 5.29 4.90 -11.99
N ALA A 54 5.38 6.14 -11.53
CA ALA A 54 5.83 6.45 -10.17
C ALA A 54 4.90 5.85 -9.10
N GLU A 55 3.60 5.80 -9.38
CA GLU A 55 2.59 5.19 -8.50
C GLU A 55 2.73 3.66 -8.48
N VAL A 56 2.84 3.01 -9.64
CA VAL A 56 3.13 1.57 -9.73
C VAL A 56 4.40 1.20 -8.97
N LYS A 57 5.49 1.97 -9.13
CA LYS A 57 6.75 1.78 -8.38
C LYS A 57 6.55 1.91 -6.87
N TYR A 58 5.65 2.78 -6.41
CA TYR A 58 5.29 2.87 -5.00
C TYR A 58 4.62 1.58 -4.50
N TYR A 59 3.64 1.04 -5.22
CA TYR A 59 2.95 -0.20 -4.86
C TYR A 59 3.89 -1.43 -4.89
N TYR A 60 4.76 -1.54 -5.89
CA TYR A 60 5.82 -2.58 -5.93
C TYR A 60 6.73 -2.55 -4.72
N ARG A 61 7.13 -1.35 -4.25
CA ARG A 61 7.96 -1.22 -3.06
C ARG A 61 7.17 -1.62 -1.80
N ARG A 62 5.91 -1.21 -1.69
CA ARG A 62 5.11 -1.38 -0.48
C ARG A 62 4.70 -2.83 -0.24
N ARG A 63 4.40 -3.58 -1.31
CA ARG A 63 3.99 -5.00 -1.20
C ARG A 63 5.07 -5.86 -0.54
N GLY A 64 6.35 -5.63 -0.86
CA GLY A 64 7.47 -6.41 -0.34
C GLY A 64 7.70 -6.17 1.15
N THR A 65 7.75 -4.90 1.56
CA THR A 65 7.93 -4.55 2.98
C THR A 65 6.81 -5.11 3.87
N ARG A 66 5.56 -5.08 3.40
CA ARG A 66 4.41 -5.59 4.15
C ARG A 66 4.41 -7.11 4.25
N ALA A 67 4.77 -7.81 3.17
CA ALA A 67 4.91 -9.27 3.19
C ALA A 67 6.00 -9.71 4.17
N SER A 68 7.18 -9.08 4.15
CA SER A 68 8.26 -9.40 5.09
C SER A 68 7.89 -9.09 6.54
N LEU A 69 7.24 -7.96 6.81
CA LEU A 69 6.81 -7.60 8.16
C LEU A 69 5.75 -8.57 8.70
N SER A 70 4.81 -8.99 7.86
CA SER A 70 3.81 -9.99 8.23
C SER A 70 4.44 -11.35 8.54
N GLY A 71 5.40 -11.78 7.71
CA GLY A 71 6.19 -12.99 7.96
C GLY A 71 6.91 -12.94 9.30
N LEU A 72 7.58 -11.80 9.60
CA LEU A 72 8.29 -11.61 10.87
C LEU A 72 7.37 -11.71 12.08
N PHE A 73 6.22 -11.02 12.06
CA PHE A 73 5.28 -11.08 13.19
C PHE A 73 4.71 -12.47 13.41
N ARG A 74 4.45 -13.22 12.34
CA ARG A 74 4.03 -14.62 12.45
C ARG A 74 5.11 -15.48 13.09
N ILE A 75 6.36 -15.37 12.63
CA ILE A 75 7.48 -16.13 13.19
C ILE A 75 7.65 -15.80 14.68
N LEU A 76 7.62 -14.51 15.06
CA LEU A 76 7.69 -14.10 16.46
C LEU A 76 6.52 -14.65 17.28
N ALA A 77 5.29 -14.58 16.77
CA ALA A 77 4.13 -15.13 17.45
C ALA A 77 4.26 -16.65 17.67
N TRP A 78 4.75 -17.40 16.68
CA TRP A 78 5.01 -18.83 16.82
C TRP A 78 6.08 -19.14 17.85
N VAL A 79 7.25 -18.48 17.78
CA VAL A 79 8.35 -18.71 18.71
C VAL A 79 7.93 -18.39 20.15
N LEU A 80 7.33 -17.21 20.36
CA LEU A 80 6.89 -16.79 21.69
C LEU A 80 5.74 -17.64 22.20
N GLY A 81 4.81 -18.04 21.32
CA GLY A 81 3.70 -18.92 21.68
C GLY A 81 4.20 -20.30 22.13
N SER A 82 5.14 -20.89 21.39
CA SER A 82 5.77 -22.16 21.75
C SER A 82 6.53 -22.06 23.08
N ILE A 83 7.34 -21.02 23.29
CA ILE A 83 8.04 -20.79 24.57
C ILE A 83 7.02 -20.62 25.71
N GLY A 84 5.98 -19.81 25.49
CA GLY A 84 4.94 -19.53 26.48
C GLY A 84 4.14 -20.76 26.90
N LEU A 85 3.94 -21.71 25.99
CA LEU A 85 3.32 -23.01 26.27
C LEU A 85 4.28 -23.99 26.98
N LEU A 86 5.56 -24.01 26.60
CA LEU A 86 6.54 -24.95 27.14
C LEU A 86 7.02 -24.57 28.55
N LEU A 87 7.17 -23.28 28.86
CA LEU A 87 7.70 -22.83 30.16
C LEU A 87 6.86 -23.31 31.37
N PRO A 88 5.51 -23.21 31.36
CA PRO A 88 4.69 -23.76 32.44
C PRO A 88 4.87 -25.27 32.60
N LEU A 89 4.97 -26.01 31.48
CA LEU A 89 5.17 -27.47 31.50
C LEU A 89 6.54 -27.85 32.09
N LEU A 90 7.59 -27.11 31.75
CA LEU A 90 8.94 -27.33 32.32
C LEU A 90 8.98 -26.99 33.81
N SER A 91 8.22 -25.99 34.26
CA SER A 91 8.14 -25.62 35.67
C SER A 91 7.42 -26.65 36.55
N ALA A 92 6.67 -27.56 35.94
CA ALA A 92 6.02 -28.68 36.63
C ALA A 92 6.97 -29.85 36.94
N THR A 93 8.21 -29.80 36.46
CA THR A 93 9.24 -30.81 36.77
C THR A 93 9.87 -30.57 38.15
N ASP A 94 10.49 -31.61 38.73
CA ASP A 94 11.16 -31.52 40.03
C ASP A 94 12.49 -30.73 40.00
N GLN A 95 12.91 -30.22 38.84
CA GLN A 95 14.12 -29.42 38.69
C GLN A 95 13.97 -28.02 39.32
N PRO A 96 14.71 -27.68 40.39
CA PRO A 96 14.54 -26.41 41.11
C PRO A 96 14.83 -25.18 40.24
N ALA A 97 15.76 -25.29 39.29
CA ALA A 97 16.15 -24.20 38.39
C ALA A 97 15.03 -23.80 37.40
N LEU A 98 14.07 -24.68 37.12
CA LEU A 98 13.01 -24.44 36.12
C LEU A 98 11.71 -23.88 36.73
N LYS A 99 11.50 -24.06 38.04
CA LYS A 99 10.32 -23.54 38.75
C LYS A 99 10.07 -22.03 38.58
N PRO A 100 11.06 -21.14 38.73
CA PRO A 100 10.83 -19.70 38.59
C PRO A 100 10.57 -19.26 37.14
N LEU A 101 10.81 -20.12 36.15
CA LEU A 101 10.59 -19.79 34.73
C LEU A 101 9.12 -19.92 34.31
N GLY A 102 8.33 -20.72 35.04
CA GLY A 102 6.91 -20.96 34.72
C GLY A 102 6.07 -19.68 34.68
N GLN A 103 6.32 -18.73 35.58
CA GLN A 103 5.59 -17.46 35.65
C GLN A 103 5.75 -16.59 34.39
N TYR A 104 6.89 -16.70 33.70
CA TYR A 104 7.15 -15.93 32.48
C TYR A 104 6.40 -16.50 31.28
N GLY A 105 5.94 -17.76 31.34
CA GLY A 105 5.19 -18.41 30.25
C GLY A 105 3.96 -17.59 29.82
N TYR A 106 3.20 -17.05 30.78
CA TYR A 106 2.04 -16.20 30.49
C TYR A 106 2.43 -14.88 29.81
N SER A 107 3.59 -14.31 30.13
CA SER A 107 4.10 -13.10 29.46
C SER A 107 4.45 -13.39 28.01
N PHE A 108 5.06 -14.55 27.73
CA PHE A 108 5.35 -15.01 26.37
C PHE A 108 4.08 -15.27 25.56
N LEU A 109 3.04 -15.87 26.16
CA LEU A 109 1.74 -16.05 25.53
C LEU A 109 1.05 -14.72 25.21
N ALA A 110 1.06 -13.77 26.16
CA ALA A 110 0.51 -12.44 25.95
C ALA A 110 1.24 -11.69 24.83
N ALA A 111 2.57 -11.80 24.76
CA ALA A 111 3.37 -11.23 23.68
C ALA A 111 3.05 -11.88 22.32
N ALA A 112 2.92 -13.21 22.27
CA ALA A 112 2.54 -13.94 21.06
C ALA A 112 1.17 -13.51 20.53
N ALA A 113 0.17 -13.40 21.42
CA ALA A 113 -1.16 -12.91 21.09
C ALA A 113 -1.11 -11.46 20.57
N SER A 114 -0.29 -10.60 21.19
CA SER A 114 -0.10 -9.22 20.77
C SER A 114 0.49 -9.11 19.37
N PHE A 115 1.49 -9.94 19.03
CA PHE A 115 2.06 -9.97 17.69
C PHE A 115 1.09 -10.49 16.63
N LEU A 116 0.28 -11.50 16.97
CA LEU A 116 -0.76 -11.99 16.06
C LEU A 116 -1.83 -10.92 15.82
N ALA A 117 -2.27 -10.24 16.89
CA ALA A 117 -3.23 -9.14 16.81
C ALA A 117 -2.68 -7.96 15.99
N ALA A 118 -1.43 -7.56 16.24
CA ALA A 118 -0.75 -6.54 15.44
C ALA A 118 -0.67 -6.96 13.95
N ASN A 119 -0.32 -8.21 13.65
CA ASN A 119 -0.27 -8.70 12.27
C ASN A 119 -1.63 -8.65 11.56
N SER A 120 -2.72 -8.92 12.28
CA SER A 120 -4.09 -8.75 11.75
C SER A 120 -4.40 -7.29 11.50
N LEU A 121 -4.30 -6.44 12.54
CA LEU A 121 -4.65 -5.01 12.51
C LEU A 121 -3.86 -4.24 11.46
N PHE A 122 -2.58 -4.57 11.27
CA PHE A 122 -1.74 -3.93 10.26
C PHE A 122 -1.86 -4.56 8.86
N GLY A 123 -2.81 -5.48 8.68
CA GLY A 123 -3.19 -6.06 7.41
C GLY A 123 -2.04 -6.83 6.76
N GLY A 124 -1.35 -7.70 7.50
CA GLY A 124 -0.16 -8.38 6.98
C GLY A 124 -0.41 -9.15 5.67
N THR A 125 -1.54 -9.85 5.58
CA THR A 125 -1.95 -10.60 4.38
C THR A 125 -2.99 -9.87 3.53
N SER A 126 -4.01 -9.27 4.16
CA SER A 126 -5.02 -8.46 3.46
C SER A 126 -4.40 -7.24 2.76
N GLY A 127 -3.44 -6.59 3.41
CA GLY A 127 -2.69 -5.48 2.85
C GLY A 127 -1.81 -5.91 1.68
N HIS A 128 -1.19 -7.10 1.72
CA HIS A 128 -0.43 -7.60 0.57
C HIS A 128 -1.33 -7.78 -0.66
N ILE A 129 -2.48 -8.45 -0.49
CA ILE A 129 -3.46 -8.65 -1.57
C ILE A 129 -3.94 -7.30 -2.10
N ARG A 130 -4.26 -6.35 -1.22
CA ARG A 130 -4.72 -5.02 -1.61
C ARG A 130 -3.69 -4.28 -2.44
N PHE A 131 -2.42 -4.24 -2.00
CA PHE A 131 -1.35 -3.58 -2.76
C PHE A 131 -1.11 -4.25 -4.11
N VAL A 132 -1.20 -5.59 -4.20
CA VAL A 132 -1.06 -6.32 -5.47
C VAL A 132 -2.25 -6.06 -6.39
N SER A 133 -3.48 -6.03 -5.88
CA SER A 133 -4.67 -5.72 -6.67
C SER A 133 -4.58 -4.35 -7.30
N THR A 134 -4.28 -3.32 -6.49
CA THR A 134 -4.14 -1.95 -7.00
C THR A 134 -2.98 -1.81 -7.98
N GLN A 135 -1.85 -2.49 -7.73
CA GLN A 135 -0.73 -2.54 -8.69
C GLN A 135 -1.18 -3.08 -10.05
N LEU A 136 -1.85 -4.24 -10.09
CA LEU A 136 -2.32 -4.85 -11.34
C LEU A 136 -3.35 -3.97 -12.05
N GLU A 137 -4.23 -3.33 -11.29
CA GLU A 137 -5.20 -2.39 -11.84
C GLU A 137 -4.56 -1.14 -12.46
N LEU A 138 -3.49 -0.63 -11.84
CA LEU A 138 -2.71 0.49 -12.38
C LEU A 138 -1.94 0.07 -13.63
N GLU A 139 -1.30 -1.11 -13.64
CA GLU A 139 -0.63 -1.65 -14.83
C GLU A 139 -1.59 -1.84 -16.00
N LYS A 140 -2.80 -2.36 -15.72
CA LYS A 140 -3.87 -2.46 -16.70
C LYS A 140 -4.24 -1.08 -17.24
N LEU A 141 -4.45 -0.09 -16.37
CA LEU A 141 -4.78 1.28 -16.76
C LEU A 141 -3.68 1.87 -17.68
N ILE A 142 -2.41 1.79 -17.28
CA ILE A 142 -1.27 2.26 -18.09
C ILE A 142 -1.29 1.60 -19.47
N THR A 143 -1.42 0.27 -19.50
CA THR A 143 -1.41 -0.50 -20.75
C THR A 143 -2.56 -0.09 -21.67
N THR A 144 -3.79 -0.01 -21.13
CA THR A 144 -4.96 0.40 -21.90
C THR A 144 -4.83 1.84 -22.41
N SER A 145 -4.42 2.79 -21.56
CA SER A 145 -4.24 4.19 -21.96
C SER A 145 -3.15 4.36 -23.02
N ARG A 146 -2.04 3.61 -22.93
CA ARG A 146 -0.98 3.60 -23.94
C ARG A 146 -1.47 3.06 -25.27
N VAL A 147 -2.26 1.98 -25.27
CA VAL A 147 -2.86 1.43 -26.50
C VAL A 147 -3.83 2.44 -27.13
N SER A 148 -4.74 3.03 -26.34
CA SER A 148 -5.68 4.04 -26.82
C SER A 148 -4.97 5.30 -27.34
N TRP A 149 -3.83 5.67 -26.75
CA TRP A 149 -3.00 6.76 -27.25
C TRP A 149 -2.38 6.45 -28.61
N CYS A 150 -1.83 5.25 -28.79
CA CYS A 150 -1.32 4.81 -30.09
C CYS A 150 -2.42 4.75 -31.16
N GLU A 151 -3.62 4.29 -30.79
CA GLU A 151 -4.79 4.29 -31.66
C GLU A 151 -5.16 5.72 -32.08
N PHE A 152 -5.24 6.65 -31.12
CA PHE A 152 -5.47 8.06 -31.39
C PHE A 152 -4.43 8.64 -32.36
N LEU A 153 -3.13 8.42 -32.10
CA LEU A 153 -2.06 8.90 -32.98
C LEU A 153 -2.16 8.31 -34.40
N ALA A 154 -2.58 7.05 -34.54
CA ALA A 154 -2.75 6.41 -35.84
C ALA A 154 -3.92 7.00 -36.64
N THR A 155 -4.90 7.62 -35.98
CA THR A 155 -6.02 8.30 -36.66
C THR A 155 -5.70 9.73 -37.13
N LEU A 156 -4.55 10.28 -36.75
CA LEU A 156 -4.14 11.62 -37.16
C LEU A 156 -3.61 11.56 -38.60
N HIS A 157 -4.43 11.99 -39.56
CA HIS A 157 -4.08 11.94 -40.98
C HIS A 157 -3.54 13.26 -41.55
N SER A 158 -3.67 14.37 -40.80
CA SER A 158 -3.31 15.72 -41.25
C SER A 158 -2.24 16.35 -40.38
N THR A 159 -1.44 17.26 -40.98
CA THR A 159 -0.40 18.03 -40.28
C THR A 159 -0.99 19.07 -39.33
N GLU A 160 -2.24 19.48 -39.57
CA GLU A 160 -3.03 20.32 -38.66
C GLU A 160 -4.13 19.50 -38.02
N LEU A 161 -4.20 19.55 -36.69
CA LEU A 161 -5.25 18.91 -35.90
C LEU A 161 -6.54 19.73 -35.98
N SER A 162 -7.66 19.03 -36.23
CA SER A 162 -9.00 19.57 -36.05
C SER A 162 -9.34 19.74 -34.56
N ASP A 163 -10.27 20.65 -34.25
CA ASP A 163 -10.76 20.86 -32.88
C ASP A 163 -11.28 19.55 -32.24
N ALA A 164 -11.86 18.67 -33.05
CA ALA A 164 -12.35 17.36 -32.60
C ALA A 164 -11.19 16.43 -32.17
N GLU A 165 -10.09 16.39 -32.92
CA GLU A 165 -8.90 15.60 -32.58
C GLU A 165 -8.19 16.16 -31.35
N ILE A 166 -8.06 17.49 -31.25
CA ILE A 166 -7.50 18.15 -30.06
C ILE A 166 -8.30 17.76 -28.81
N LYS A 167 -9.63 17.86 -28.89
CA LYS A 167 -10.53 17.48 -27.80
C LYS A 167 -10.45 15.98 -27.49
N GLY A 168 -10.29 15.13 -28.50
CA GLY A 168 -10.09 13.69 -28.34
C GLY A 168 -8.83 13.37 -27.54
N GLY A 169 -7.70 13.99 -27.90
CA GLY A 169 -6.44 13.83 -27.19
C GLY A 169 -6.52 14.27 -25.72
N PHE A 170 -7.11 15.44 -25.45
CA PHE A 170 -7.32 15.89 -24.07
C PHE A 170 -8.25 14.96 -23.28
N THR A 171 -9.33 14.48 -23.89
CA THR A 171 -10.25 13.53 -23.25
C THR A 171 -9.52 12.27 -22.81
N LEU A 172 -8.71 11.65 -23.70
CA LEU A 172 -7.93 10.46 -23.37
C LEU A 172 -6.96 10.69 -22.20
N ILE A 173 -6.24 11.82 -22.22
CA ILE A 173 -5.28 12.14 -21.15
C ILE A 173 -6.01 12.42 -19.83
N GLN A 174 -7.15 13.11 -19.89
CA GLN A 174 -7.96 13.39 -18.72
C GLN A 174 -8.53 12.12 -18.10
N GLU A 175 -9.11 11.22 -18.91
CA GLU A 175 -9.60 9.92 -18.45
C GLU A 175 -8.50 9.07 -17.83
N TYR A 176 -7.30 9.07 -18.42
CA TYR A 176 -6.14 8.38 -17.86
C TYR A 176 -5.77 8.95 -16.48
N SER A 177 -5.64 10.27 -16.37
CA SER A 177 -5.29 10.93 -15.10
C SER A 177 -6.35 10.71 -14.01
N GLN A 178 -7.64 10.77 -14.37
CA GLN A 178 -8.74 10.53 -13.45
C GLN A 178 -8.79 9.07 -12.99
N GLY A 179 -8.61 8.13 -13.93
CA GLY A 179 -8.53 6.70 -13.62
C GLY A 179 -7.39 6.36 -12.67
N LEU A 180 -6.23 7.01 -12.85
CA LEU A 180 -5.07 6.86 -11.97
C LEU A 180 -5.43 7.25 -10.53
N TYR A 181 -5.94 8.47 -10.33
CA TYR A 181 -6.29 8.95 -8.99
C TYR A 181 -7.47 8.19 -8.38
N ALA A 182 -8.47 7.80 -9.18
CA ALA A 182 -9.60 7.03 -8.71
C ALA A 182 -9.15 5.69 -8.08
N LYS A 183 -8.19 5.00 -8.71
CA LYS A 183 -7.64 3.74 -8.19
C LYS A 183 -6.87 3.91 -6.89
N THR A 184 -6.01 4.93 -6.80
CA THR A 184 -5.26 5.24 -5.58
C THR A 184 -6.19 5.64 -4.42
N ILE A 185 -7.22 6.47 -4.70
CA ILE A 185 -8.18 6.91 -3.69
C ILE A 185 -9.04 5.73 -3.21
N ALA A 186 -9.53 4.89 -4.13
CA ALA A 186 -10.33 3.71 -3.80
C ALA A 186 -9.55 2.73 -2.91
N GLU A 187 -8.26 2.50 -3.17
CA GLU A 187 -7.42 1.66 -2.31
C GLU A 187 -7.31 2.22 -0.88
N THR A 188 -7.16 3.54 -0.75
CA THR A 188 -7.08 4.22 0.54
C THR A 188 -8.40 4.13 1.30
N GLY A 189 -9.54 4.31 0.61
CA GLY A 189 -10.88 4.16 1.18
C GLY A 189 -11.13 2.74 1.68
N ASN A 190 -10.90 1.74 0.82
CA ASN A 190 -11.08 0.31 1.15
C ASN A 190 -10.21 -0.12 2.36
N TRP A 191 -9.01 0.45 2.48
CA TRP A 191 -8.17 0.23 3.65
C TRP A 191 -8.81 0.77 4.94
N GLY A 192 -9.29 2.01 4.90
CA GLY A 192 -9.89 2.67 6.06
C GLY A 192 -11.10 1.88 6.59
N GLU A 193 -11.97 1.44 5.68
CA GLU A 193 -13.14 0.62 6.02
C GLU A 193 -12.75 -0.73 6.65
N THR A 194 -11.77 -1.43 6.06
CA THR A 194 -11.28 -2.70 6.59
C THR A 194 -10.70 -2.53 8.00
N LEU A 195 -9.92 -1.47 8.22
CA LEU A 195 -9.31 -1.18 9.51
C LEU A 195 -10.37 -0.90 10.58
N LEU A 196 -11.38 -0.08 10.26
CA LEU A 196 -12.47 0.22 11.17
C LEU A 196 -13.29 -1.03 11.51
N ALA A 197 -13.57 -1.88 10.52
CA ALA A 197 -14.26 -3.15 10.73
C ALA A 197 -13.49 -4.10 11.67
N GLU A 198 -12.17 -4.22 11.49
CA GLU A 198 -11.33 -5.01 12.40
C GLU A 198 -11.33 -4.44 13.82
N LEU A 199 -11.21 -3.12 13.98
CA LEU A 199 -11.25 -2.46 15.29
C LEU A 199 -12.57 -2.70 16.03
N VAL A 200 -13.70 -2.62 15.34
CA VAL A 200 -15.03 -2.94 15.92
C VAL A 200 -15.09 -4.39 16.39
N LYS A 201 -14.55 -5.33 15.61
CA LYS A 201 -14.46 -6.75 16.00
C LYS A 201 -13.62 -6.92 17.26
N TYR A 202 -12.47 -6.25 17.34
CA TYR A 202 -11.61 -6.29 18.53
C TYR A 202 -12.31 -5.70 19.76
N GLN A 203 -12.95 -4.54 19.64
CA GLN A 203 -13.73 -3.94 20.73
C GLN A 203 -14.79 -4.91 21.28
N LYS A 204 -15.53 -5.59 20.41
CA LYS A 204 -16.52 -6.60 20.82
C LYS A 204 -15.87 -7.76 21.56
N THR A 205 -14.80 -8.34 21.02
CA THR A 205 -14.12 -9.47 21.68
C THR A 205 -13.53 -9.11 23.04
N VAL A 206 -13.05 -7.88 23.24
CA VAL A 206 -12.55 -7.39 24.54
C VAL A 206 -13.71 -7.11 25.49
N GLY A 207 -14.80 -6.50 25.02
CA GLY A 207 -16.00 -6.23 25.80
C GLY A 207 -16.66 -7.50 26.32
N ASP A 208 -16.80 -8.51 25.46
CA ASP A 208 -17.40 -9.81 25.80
C ASP A 208 -16.48 -10.64 26.73
N GLY A 209 -15.15 -10.52 26.58
CA GLY A 209 -14.18 -11.14 27.48
C GLY A 209 -14.16 -10.53 28.89
N SER A 210 -14.49 -9.24 29.02
CA SER A 210 -14.54 -8.55 30.32
C SER A 210 -15.81 -8.87 31.12
N THR A 211 -16.91 -9.29 30.48
CA THR A 211 -18.17 -9.64 31.17
C THR A 211 -18.23 -11.10 31.61
N ALA A 212 -17.42 -11.99 31.03
CA ALA A 212 -17.34 -13.40 31.44
C ALA A 212 -16.54 -13.64 32.75
N GLY A 213 -15.85 -12.62 33.28
CA GLY A 213 -14.95 -12.73 34.44
C GLY A 213 -15.55 -12.38 35.82
N VAL A 214 -16.80 -11.92 35.91
CA VAL A 214 -17.43 -11.55 37.19
C VAL A 214 -18.59 -12.49 37.50
N LYS A 215 -18.30 -13.64 38.12
CA LYS A 215 -19.29 -14.34 38.96
C LYS A 215 -19.09 -13.86 40.40
N PRO A 216 -20.06 -13.14 40.99
CA PRO A 216 -20.03 -12.86 42.42
C PRO A 216 -20.16 -14.18 43.19
N LYS A 217 -19.31 -14.33 44.22
CA LYS A 217 -19.41 -15.40 45.23
C LYS A 217 -20.67 -15.23 46.06
#